data_AF-A0A945REC9-F1
#
_entry.id   AF-A0A945REC9-F1
#
_cell.length_a   1.000
_cell.length_b   1.000
_cell.length_c   1.000
_cell.angle_alpha   90.00
_cell.angle_beta   90.00
_cell.angle_gamma   90.00
#
_symmetry.space_group_name_H-M   'P 1'
#
loop_
_entity.id
_entity.type
_entity.pdbx_description
1 polymer ?
#
loop_
_entity_poly.entity_id
_entity_poly.type
_entity_poly.pdbx_seq_one_letter_code
_entity_poly.pdbx_strand_id
1 'polypeptide(L)'
;MNYRAIIRDAWVMTQSNKKLIWTFAFVPALLTTIVFMGYMVYQFFALRTSGLFGGETKDLFSIIAKKLWQFIGNHPGVGVFLIVVASVLGLVWLMLPVFTQGALIQLLGRARRGEEISILDGIGLGFRRFLQLFEYHLAIKSFGFVSVFTNAVFFLRSLGLEAFGVFIWIFLLIFVVGIFLTLLFTYSEYFICLNDQGMFKSMMASSSMVVRHWHHTFFML
;
A
#
# COMPACT_ATOMS: atom_id res chain seq x y z
N MET A 1 -9.51 3.18 -28.50
CA MET A 1 -10.47 2.87 -27.40
C MET A 1 -11.46 4.02 -27.25
N ASN A 2 -12.75 3.75 -26.94
CA ASN A 2 -13.70 4.82 -26.61
C ASN A 2 -13.64 5.11 -25.10
N TYR A 3 -12.72 6.00 -24.70
CA TYR A 3 -12.49 6.35 -23.28
C TYR A 3 -13.74 6.85 -22.56
N ARG A 4 -14.61 7.59 -23.27
CA ARG A 4 -15.86 8.09 -22.70
C ARG A 4 -16.80 6.96 -22.30
N ALA A 5 -16.85 5.89 -23.10
CA ALA A 5 -17.65 4.72 -22.76
C ALA A 5 -17.11 4.03 -21.50
N ILE A 6 -15.79 3.82 -21.41
CA ILE A 6 -15.15 3.18 -20.24
C ILE A 6 -15.43 3.97 -18.96
N ILE A 7 -15.29 5.30 -19.01
CA ILE A 7 -15.55 6.19 -17.86
C ILE A 7 -17.02 6.15 -17.48
N ARG A 8 -17.93 6.23 -18.45
CA ARG A 8 -19.38 6.16 -18.21
C ARG A 8 -19.75 4.83 -17.57
N ASP A 9 -19.24 3.72 -18.09
CA ASP A 9 -19.59 2.38 -17.61
C ASP A 9 -19.03 2.16 -16.19
N ALA A 10 -17.81 2.65 -15.91
CA ALA A 10 -17.25 2.67 -14.56
C ALA A 10 -18.10 3.52 -13.61
N TRP A 11 -18.54 4.70 -14.04
CA TRP A 11 -19.39 5.59 -13.24
C TRP A 11 -20.74 4.97 -12.90
N VAL A 12 -21.43 4.41 -13.90
CA VAL A 12 -22.71 3.71 -13.71
C VAL A 12 -22.53 2.57 -12.72
N MET A 13 -21.47 1.78 -12.87
CA MET A 13 -21.17 0.68 -11.95
C MET A 13 -20.95 1.17 -10.52
N THR A 14 -20.23 2.27 -10.32
CA THR A 14 -20.05 2.83 -8.97
C THR A 14 -21.34 3.36 -8.35
N GLN A 15 -22.24 3.94 -9.15
CA GLN A 15 -23.51 4.47 -8.67
C GLN A 15 -24.54 3.38 -8.38
N SER A 16 -24.57 2.29 -9.15
CA SER A 16 -25.48 1.17 -8.93
C SER A 16 -25.09 0.31 -7.73
N ASN A 17 -23.81 0.29 -7.35
CA ASN A 17 -23.27 -0.60 -6.30
C ASN A 17 -22.64 0.16 -5.11
N LYS A 18 -23.28 1.25 -4.66
CA LYS A 18 -22.72 2.15 -3.62
C LYS A 18 -22.19 1.43 -2.38
N LYS A 19 -22.97 0.48 -1.84
CA LYS A 19 -22.58 -0.24 -0.62
C LYS A 19 -21.31 -1.08 -0.83
N LEU A 20 -21.24 -1.76 -1.98
CA LEU A 20 -20.08 -2.56 -2.41
C LEU A 20 -18.84 -1.69 -2.56
N ILE A 21 -18.94 -0.58 -3.28
CA ILE A 21 -17.84 0.37 -3.48
C ILE A 21 -17.41 1.00 -2.16
N TRP A 22 -18.36 1.32 -1.29
CA TRP A 22 -18.03 1.90 0.01
C TRP A 22 -17.22 0.91 0.87
N THR A 23 -17.63 -0.35 0.94
CA THR A 23 -16.94 -1.38 1.72
C THR A 23 -15.57 -1.76 1.15
N PHE A 24 -15.47 -2.00 -0.17
CA PHE A 24 -14.25 -2.56 -0.77
C PHE A 24 -13.33 -1.53 -1.42
N ALA A 25 -13.76 -0.29 -1.63
CA ALA A 25 -12.91 0.78 -2.17
C ALA A 25 -12.69 1.89 -1.15
N PHE A 26 -13.77 2.48 -0.62
CA PHE A 26 -13.67 3.69 0.20
C PHE A 26 -13.05 3.43 1.58
N VAL A 27 -13.55 2.46 2.34
CA VAL A 27 -13.02 2.11 3.67
C VAL A 27 -11.52 1.79 3.67
N PRO A 28 -11.00 0.87 2.82
CA PRO A 28 -9.56 0.58 2.78
C PRO A 28 -8.73 1.77 2.30
N ALA A 29 -9.23 2.58 1.36
CA ALA A 29 -8.55 3.80 0.92
C ALA A 29 -8.46 4.85 2.03
N LEU A 30 -9.54 5.05 2.80
CA LEU A 30 -9.56 5.95 3.95
C LEU A 30 -8.56 5.50 5.01
N LEU A 31 -8.57 4.21 5.37
CA LEU A 31 -7.65 3.64 6.35
C LEU A 31 -6.19 3.82 5.94
N THR A 32 -5.85 3.49 4.69
CA THR A 32 -4.47 3.65 4.18
C THR A 32 -4.05 5.11 4.13
N THR A 33 -4.95 6.03 3.80
CA THR A 33 -4.69 7.47 3.81
C THR A 33 -4.44 8.01 5.22
N ILE A 34 -5.24 7.61 6.20
CA ILE A 34 -5.05 8.01 7.61
C ILE A 34 -3.70 7.54 8.12
N VAL A 35 -3.32 6.30 7.86
CA VAL A 35 -2.01 5.77 8.27
C VAL A 35 -0.88 6.48 7.54
N PHE A 36 -1.02 6.76 6.24
CA PHE A 36 -0.03 7.54 5.49
C PHE A 36 0.15 8.95 6.08
N MET A 37 -0.94 9.66 6.42
CA MET A 37 -0.86 10.96 7.08
C MET A 37 -0.13 10.86 8.43
N GLY A 38 -0.48 9.88 9.27
CA GLY A 38 0.21 9.64 10.54
C GLY A 38 1.71 9.36 10.35
N TYR A 39 2.04 8.61 9.31
CA TYR A 39 3.42 8.30 8.94
C TYR A 39 4.21 9.53 8.50
N MET A 40 3.61 10.39 7.66
CA MET A 40 4.23 11.65 7.22
C MET A 40 4.42 12.62 8.38
N VAL A 41 3.45 12.70 9.30
CA VAL A 41 3.57 13.49 10.53
C VAL A 41 4.73 12.97 11.38
N TYR A 42 4.83 11.65 11.58
CA TYR A 42 5.96 11.04 12.27
C TYR A 42 7.29 11.39 11.61
N GLN A 43 7.41 11.21 10.29
CA GLN A 43 8.64 11.50 9.55
C GLN A 43 9.05 12.96 9.66
N PHE A 44 8.08 13.89 9.57
CA PHE A 44 8.33 15.32 9.73
C PHE A 44 8.90 15.66 11.12
N PHE A 45 8.26 15.16 12.18
CA PHE A 45 8.75 15.41 13.55
C PHE A 45 10.09 14.72 13.80
N ALA A 46 10.25 13.47 13.36
CA ALA A 46 11.50 12.71 13.51
C ALA A 46 12.69 13.36 12.80
N LEU A 47 12.47 13.98 11.65
CA LEU A 47 13.49 14.77 10.95
C LEU A 47 13.80 16.07 11.70
N ARG A 48 12.77 16.80 12.13
CA ARG A 48 12.93 18.08 12.85
C ARG A 48 13.69 17.92 14.18
N THR A 49 13.47 16.81 14.89
CA THR A 49 14.15 16.52 16.16
C THR A 49 15.48 15.81 15.99
N SER A 50 15.87 15.49 14.76
CA SER A 50 17.19 14.93 14.49
C SER A 50 18.29 15.99 14.57
N GLY A 51 19.52 15.55 14.82
CA GLY A 51 20.70 16.41 14.87
C GLY A 51 21.00 17.17 13.57
N LEU A 52 20.28 16.88 12.47
CA LEU A 52 20.43 17.54 11.17
C LEU A 52 19.89 18.98 11.14
N PHE A 53 18.89 19.29 11.98
CA PHE A 53 18.23 20.62 11.99
C PHE A 53 18.42 21.39 13.30
N GLY A 54 19.41 20.99 14.12
CA GLY A 54 19.86 21.76 15.29
C GLY A 54 18.82 21.95 16.41
N GLY A 55 17.77 21.13 16.47
CA GLY A 55 16.66 21.36 17.38
C GLY A 55 16.90 20.88 18.82
N GLU A 56 17.17 21.83 19.74
CA GLU A 56 17.01 21.67 21.21
C GLU A 56 15.53 21.53 21.65
N THR A 57 14.61 21.28 20.73
CA THR A 57 13.20 21.03 21.09
C THR A 57 13.07 19.66 21.70
N LYS A 58 12.73 19.60 23.00
CA LYS A 58 12.32 18.36 23.69
C LYS A 58 11.39 17.58 22.77
N ASP A 59 11.88 16.46 22.25
CA ASP A 59 11.22 15.69 21.21
C ASP A 59 9.84 15.24 21.73
N LEU A 60 8.77 15.84 21.21
CA LEU A 60 7.38 15.57 21.63
C LEU A 60 7.09 14.07 21.55
N PHE A 61 7.64 13.38 20.54
CA PHE A 61 7.54 11.94 20.41
C PHE A 61 8.32 11.22 21.51
N SER A 62 9.54 11.63 21.86
CA SER A 62 10.25 11.07 23.02
C SER A 62 9.51 11.28 24.34
N ILE A 63 8.83 12.42 24.52
CA ILE A 63 8.02 12.71 25.72
C ILE A 63 6.80 11.80 25.75
N ILE A 64 6.06 11.69 24.65
CA ILE A 64 4.89 10.81 24.52
C ILE A 64 5.30 9.35 24.69
N ALA A 65 6.39 8.91 24.04
CA ALA A 65 6.92 7.57 24.14
C ALA A 65 7.38 7.24 25.56
N LYS A 66 8.11 8.14 26.23
CA LYS A 66 8.49 7.96 27.65
C LYS A 66 7.27 7.88 28.56
N LYS A 67 6.27 8.75 28.35
CA LYS A 67 5.01 8.71 29.13
C LYS A 67 4.24 7.42 28.88
N LEU A 68 4.14 6.97 27.63
CA LEU A 68 3.52 5.68 27.28
C LEU A 68 4.29 4.52 27.91
N TRP A 69 5.62 4.54 27.84
CA TRP A 69 6.47 3.50 28.43
C TRP A 69 6.33 3.43 29.95
N GLN A 70 6.34 4.59 30.61
CA GLN A 70 6.08 4.68 32.05
C GLN A 70 4.66 4.24 32.41
N PHE A 71 3.66 4.61 31.60
CA PHE A 71 2.27 4.19 31.80
C PHE A 71 2.11 2.67 31.66
N ILE A 72 2.73 2.06 30.65
CA ILE A 72 2.76 0.60 30.44
C ILE A 72 3.47 -0.10 31.61
N GLY A 73 4.59 0.46 32.08
CA GLY A 73 5.33 -0.07 33.23
C GLY A 73 4.53 0.00 34.54
N ASN A 74 3.76 1.07 34.74
CA ASN A 74 2.94 1.27 35.93
C ASN A 74 1.63 0.46 35.89
N HIS A 75 1.12 0.12 34.70
CA HIS A 75 -0.10 -0.64 34.50
C HIS A 75 0.10 -1.78 33.47
N PRO A 76 0.81 -2.85 33.86
CA PRO A 76 1.19 -3.91 32.91
C PRO A 76 -0.01 -4.59 32.24
N GLY A 77 -1.12 -4.78 32.96
CA GLY A 77 -2.34 -5.36 32.38
C GLY A 77 -2.95 -4.50 31.26
N VAL A 78 -3.00 -3.18 31.46
CA VAL A 78 -3.46 -2.23 30.42
C VAL A 78 -2.45 -2.16 29.28
N GLY A 79 -1.15 -2.20 29.59
CA GLY A 79 -0.09 -2.20 28.60
C GLY A 79 -0.15 -3.39 27.65
N VAL A 80 -0.30 -4.61 28.17
CA VAL A 80 -0.47 -5.82 27.35
C VAL A 80 -1.72 -5.70 26.48
N PHE A 81 -2.84 -5.27 27.04
CA PHE A 81 -4.07 -5.05 26.26
C PHE A 81 -3.87 -4.07 25.10
N LEU A 82 -3.22 -2.94 25.34
CA LEU A 82 -2.93 -1.94 24.30
C LEU A 82 -2.01 -2.49 23.21
N ILE A 83 -1.00 -3.29 23.56
CA ILE A 83 -0.11 -3.94 22.59
C ILE A 83 -0.89 -4.93 21.71
N VAL A 84 -1.78 -5.73 22.30
CA VAL A 84 -2.63 -6.66 21.55
C VAL A 84 -3.55 -5.91 20.59
N VAL A 85 -4.23 -4.86 21.06
CA VAL A 85 -5.11 -4.03 20.20
C VAL A 85 -4.31 -3.38 19.07
N ALA A 86 -3.14 -2.81 19.36
CA ALA A 86 -2.27 -2.22 18.34
C ALA A 86 -1.81 -3.25 17.31
N SER A 87 -1.49 -4.48 17.75
CA SER A 87 -1.09 -5.58 16.86
C SER A 87 -2.22 -6.00 15.93
N VAL A 88 -3.45 -6.14 16.47
CA VAL A 88 -4.64 -6.45 15.67
C VAL A 88 -4.93 -5.35 14.66
N LEU A 89 -4.88 -4.09 15.07
CA LEU A 89 -5.06 -2.95 14.16
C LEU A 89 -3.97 -2.90 13.08
N GLY A 90 -2.73 -3.22 13.44
CA GLY A 90 -1.62 -3.34 12.49
C GLY A 90 -1.84 -4.43 11.45
N LEU A 91 -2.32 -5.61 11.87
CA LEU A 91 -2.69 -6.70 10.97
C LEU A 91 -3.86 -6.31 10.06
N VAL A 92 -4.89 -5.66 10.61
CA VAL A 92 -6.03 -5.17 9.81
C VAL A 92 -5.56 -4.14 8.78
N TRP A 93 -4.73 -3.19 9.17
CA TRP A 93 -4.15 -2.21 8.24
C TRP A 93 -3.32 -2.87 7.13
N LEU A 94 -2.56 -3.91 7.46
CA LEU A 94 -1.71 -4.62 6.52
C LEU A 94 -2.53 -5.49 5.54
N MET A 95 -3.52 -6.22 6.05
CA MET A 95 -4.25 -7.25 5.30
C MET A 95 -5.49 -6.70 4.58
N LEU A 96 -6.24 -5.79 5.20
CA LEU A 96 -7.52 -5.32 4.67
C LEU A 96 -7.42 -4.67 3.28
N PRO A 97 -6.43 -3.80 2.97
CA PRO A 97 -6.32 -3.20 1.65
C PRO A 97 -6.08 -4.24 0.56
N VAL A 98 -5.21 -5.22 0.82
CA VAL A 98 -4.90 -6.29 -0.13
C VAL A 98 -6.13 -7.17 -0.35
N PHE A 99 -6.80 -7.56 0.73
CA PHE A 99 -8.03 -8.35 0.68
C PHE A 99 -9.11 -7.65 -0.15
N THR A 100 -9.37 -6.37 0.15
CA THR A 100 -10.42 -5.60 -0.49
C THR A 100 -10.12 -5.32 -1.97
N GLN A 101 -8.85 -5.12 -2.33
CA GLN A 101 -8.42 -4.98 -3.72
C GLN A 101 -8.64 -6.27 -4.52
N GLY A 102 -8.26 -7.43 -3.96
CA GLY A 102 -8.51 -8.73 -4.60
C GLY A 102 -10.00 -9.03 -4.77
N ALA A 103 -10.82 -8.67 -3.78
CA ALA A 103 -12.28 -8.75 -3.86
C ALA A 103 -12.83 -7.85 -4.97
N LEU A 104 -12.39 -6.58 -5.00
CA LEU A 104 -12.88 -5.57 -5.93
C LEU A 104 -12.56 -5.91 -7.38
N ILE A 105 -11.34 -6.39 -7.68
CA ILE A 105 -10.96 -6.82 -9.03
C ILE A 105 -11.86 -7.97 -9.52
N GLN A 106 -12.12 -8.97 -8.66
CA GLN A 106 -12.95 -10.12 -9.03
C GLN A 106 -14.42 -9.73 -9.19
N LEU A 107 -14.96 -8.89 -8.30
CA LEU A 107 -16.31 -8.36 -8.40
C LEU A 107 -16.52 -7.52 -9.67
N LEU A 108 -15.53 -6.69 -10.03
CA LEU A 108 -15.53 -5.95 -11.31
C LEU A 108 -15.54 -6.90 -12.51
N GLY A 109 -14.75 -7.98 -12.46
CA GLY A 109 -14.73 -9.01 -13.48
C GLY A 109 -16.09 -9.70 -13.66
N ARG A 110 -16.76 -10.05 -12.55
CA ARG A 110 -18.10 -10.64 -12.55
C ARG A 110 -19.16 -9.69 -13.09
N ALA A 111 -19.15 -8.45 -12.61
CA ALA A 111 -20.10 -7.43 -13.05
C ALA A 111 -20.00 -7.19 -14.56
N ARG A 112 -18.79 -7.19 -15.13
CA ARG A 112 -18.59 -7.07 -16.58
C ARG A 112 -19.11 -8.26 -17.38
N ARG A 113 -19.20 -9.44 -16.78
CA ARG A 113 -19.81 -10.63 -17.39
C ARG A 113 -21.33 -10.70 -17.20
N GLY A 114 -21.93 -9.71 -16.54
CA GLY A 114 -23.37 -9.67 -16.24
C GLY A 114 -23.78 -10.60 -15.10
N GLU A 115 -22.83 -11.11 -14.31
CA GLU A 115 -23.13 -11.91 -13.12
C GLU A 115 -23.62 -11.01 -11.98
N GLU A 116 -24.54 -11.51 -11.15
CA GLU A 116 -24.95 -10.82 -9.93
C GLU A 116 -23.77 -10.68 -8.97
N ILE A 117 -23.69 -9.52 -8.31
CA ILE A 117 -22.62 -9.21 -7.37
C ILE A 117 -23.20 -8.93 -5.99
N SER A 118 -22.66 -9.60 -4.98
CA SER A 118 -23.03 -9.38 -3.58
C SER A 118 -21.79 -9.10 -2.72
N ILE A 119 -22.01 -8.52 -1.54
CA ILE A 119 -20.93 -8.28 -0.58
C ILE A 119 -20.38 -9.60 -0.03
N LEU A 120 -21.25 -10.59 0.18
CA LEU A 120 -20.85 -11.92 0.66
C LEU A 120 -19.95 -12.62 -0.36
N ASP A 121 -20.29 -12.53 -1.65
CA ASP A 121 -19.42 -13.01 -2.72
C ASP A 121 -18.07 -12.29 -2.71
N GLY A 122 -18.10 -10.95 -2.53
CA GLY A 122 -16.88 -10.15 -2.40
C GLY A 122 -15.94 -10.65 -1.30
N ILE A 123 -16.50 -11.02 -0.15
CA ILE A 123 -15.71 -11.56 0.97
C ILE A 123 -15.05 -12.89 0.57
N GLY A 124 -15.82 -13.83 0.01
CA GLY A 124 -15.30 -15.12 -0.42
C GLY A 124 -14.24 -15.01 -1.52
N LEU A 125 -14.48 -14.16 -2.52
CA LEU A 125 -13.56 -13.87 -3.61
C LEU A 125 -12.26 -13.21 -3.10
N GLY A 126 -12.39 -12.26 -2.16
CA GLY A 126 -11.25 -11.63 -1.51
C GLY A 126 -10.31 -12.65 -0.87
N PHE A 127 -10.85 -13.60 -0.10
CA PHE A 127 -10.04 -14.64 0.55
C PHE A 127 -9.37 -15.58 -0.45
N ARG A 128 -10.05 -15.94 -1.54
CA ARG A 128 -9.56 -16.93 -2.52
C ARG A 128 -8.19 -16.55 -3.12
N ARG A 129 -7.95 -15.25 -3.33
CA ARG A 129 -6.71 -14.74 -3.93
C ARG A 129 -5.89 -13.87 -2.98
N PHE A 130 -6.31 -13.75 -1.72
CA PHE A 130 -5.67 -12.91 -0.72
C PHE A 130 -4.17 -13.22 -0.58
N LEU A 131 -3.81 -14.49 -0.32
CA LEU A 131 -2.42 -14.87 -0.07
C LEU A 131 -1.51 -14.55 -1.28
N GLN A 132 -1.93 -14.88 -2.49
CA GLN A 132 -1.15 -14.62 -3.70
C GLN A 132 -0.97 -13.11 -3.94
N LEU A 133 -2.02 -12.33 -3.72
CA LEU A 133 -1.97 -10.88 -3.87
C LEU A 133 -1.16 -10.24 -2.74
N PHE A 134 -1.17 -10.83 -1.54
CA PHE A 134 -0.42 -10.39 -0.37
C PHE A 134 1.09 -10.63 -0.55
N GLU A 135 1.48 -11.81 -1.01
CA GLU A 135 2.87 -12.12 -1.39
C GLU A 135 3.38 -11.14 -2.45
N TYR A 136 2.59 -10.93 -3.51
CA TYR A 136 2.90 -9.94 -4.54
C TYR A 136 3.09 -8.54 -3.96
N HIS A 137 2.17 -8.11 -3.09
CA HIS A 137 2.22 -6.82 -2.44
C HIS A 137 3.47 -6.64 -1.57
N LEU A 138 3.84 -7.64 -0.77
CA LEU A 138 5.05 -7.59 0.04
C LEU A 138 6.31 -7.50 -0.84
N ALA A 139 6.36 -8.28 -1.93
CA ALA A 139 7.48 -8.25 -2.85
C ALA A 139 7.63 -6.89 -3.55
N ILE A 140 6.54 -6.35 -4.11
CA ILE A 140 6.59 -5.14 -4.93
C ILE A 140 6.57 -3.85 -4.10
N LYS A 141 5.76 -3.76 -3.03
CA LYS A 141 5.68 -2.53 -2.22
C LYS A 141 6.98 -2.22 -1.50
N SER A 142 7.85 -3.21 -1.28
CA SER A 142 9.21 -3.01 -0.77
C SER A 142 10.04 -2.07 -1.66
N PHE A 143 9.80 -2.08 -2.97
CA PHE A 143 10.43 -1.21 -3.97
C PHE A 143 9.59 0.04 -4.30
N GLY A 144 8.46 0.25 -3.63
CA GLY A 144 7.60 1.41 -3.86
C GLY A 144 8.24 2.71 -3.40
N PHE A 145 7.86 3.83 -4.03
CA PHE A 145 8.37 5.17 -3.71
C PHE A 145 8.37 5.49 -2.21
N VAL A 146 7.26 5.24 -1.51
CA VAL A 146 7.13 5.53 -0.08
C VAL A 146 8.11 4.72 0.76
N SER A 147 8.37 3.45 0.38
CA SER A 147 9.33 2.58 1.06
C SER A 147 10.76 3.08 0.85
N VAL A 148 11.14 3.38 -0.39
CA VAL A 148 12.49 3.87 -0.70
C VAL A 148 12.75 5.22 -0.03
N PHE A 149 11.80 6.14 -0.11
CA PHE A 149 11.88 7.45 0.54
C PHE A 149 12.00 7.33 2.06
N THR A 150 11.15 6.51 2.68
CA THR A 150 11.20 6.20 4.11
C THR A 150 12.58 5.73 4.55
N ASN A 151 13.13 4.74 3.84
CA ASN A 151 14.39 4.13 4.21
C ASN A 151 15.55 5.12 4.01
N ALA A 152 15.50 5.93 2.94
CA ALA A 152 16.47 7.00 2.70
C ALA A 152 16.45 8.04 3.84
N VAL A 153 15.25 8.51 4.23
CA VAL A 153 15.09 9.46 5.35
C VAL A 153 15.56 8.85 6.66
N PHE A 154 15.22 7.59 6.93
CA PHE A 154 15.67 6.88 8.13
C PHE A 154 17.20 6.77 8.19
N PHE A 155 17.83 6.41 7.06
CA PHE A 155 19.28 6.29 6.95
C PHE A 155 19.96 7.65 7.14
N LEU A 156 19.47 8.69 6.46
CA LEU A 156 19.93 10.07 6.58
C LEU A 156 19.88 10.53 8.04
N ARG A 157 18.76 10.28 8.71
CA ARG A 157 18.58 10.65 10.12
C ARG A 157 19.51 9.91 11.07
N SER A 158 19.73 8.62 10.81
CA SER A 158 20.43 7.74 11.75
C SER A 158 21.95 7.80 11.61
N LEU A 159 22.46 8.01 10.39
CA LEU A 159 23.89 7.98 10.09
C LEU A 159 24.47 9.34 9.68
N GLY A 160 23.62 10.36 9.52
CA GLY A 160 24.03 11.72 9.17
C GLY A 160 24.27 11.93 7.67
N LEU A 161 24.55 13.18 7.31
CA LEU A 161 24.71 13.62 5.91
C LEU A 161 25.91 12.98 5.21
N GLU A 162 27.03 12.82 5.91
CA GLU A 162 28.26 12.28 5.33
C GLU A 162 28.08 10.83 4.88
N ALA A 163 27.57 9.97 5.77
CA ALA A 163 27.26 8.59 5.43
C ALA A 163 26.19 8.53 4.33
N PHE A 164 25.12 9.33 4.43
CA PHE A 164 24.09 9.37 3.40
C PHE A 164 24.64 9.73 2.02
N GLY A 165 25.59 10.68 1.93
CA GLY A 165 26.25 11.07 0.68
C GLY A 165 26.98 9.91 0.00
N VAL A 166 27.54 8.96 0.76
CA VAL A 166 28.18 7.75 0.21
C VAL A 166 27.14 6.78 -0.35
N PHE A 167 26.02 6.60 0.36
CA PHE A 167 24.99 5.60 0.03
C PHE A 167 23.88 6.12 -0.89
N ILE A 168 23.85 7.42 -1.22
CA ILE A 168 22.78 8.03 -2.02
C ILE A 168 22.59 7.36 -3.39
N TRP A 169 23.68 6.93 -4.01
CA TRP A 169 23.65 6.24 -5.30
C TRP A 169 22.92 4.89 -5.22
N ILE A 170 23.01 4.19 -4.09
CA ILE A 170 22.28 2.93 -3.87
C ILE A 170 20.79 3.22 -3.74
N PHE A 171 20.39 4.26 -3.00
CA PHE A 171 18.99 4.67 -2.92
C PHE A 171 18.43 5.12 -4.29
N LEU A 172 19.20 5.86 -5.08
CA LEU A 172 18.82 6.25 -6.44
C LEU A 172 18.66 5.04 -7.36
N LEU A 173 19.59 4.07 -7.31
CA LEU A 173 19.49 2.83 -8.08
C LEU A 173 18.22 2.06 -7.70
N ILE A 174 17.98 1.85 -6.41
CA ILE A 174 16.78 1.16 -5.91
C ILE A 174 15.51 1.92 -6.34
N PHE A 175 15.52 3.24 -6.30
CA PHE A 175 14.39 4.07 -6.73
C PHE A 175 14.09 3.89 -8.23
N VAL A 176 15.12 3.98 -9.07
CA VAL A 176 14.98 3.79 -10.53
C VAL A 176 14.47 2.39 -10.83
N VAL A 177 15.10 1.36 -10.26
CA VAL A 177 14.64 -0.03 -10.40
C VAL A 177 13.20 -0.18 -9.93
N GLY A 178 12.84 0.41 -8.78
CA GLY A 178 11.50 0.38 -8.23
C GLY A 178 10.44 0.99 -9.16
N ILE A 179 10.74 2.11 -9.82
CA ILE A 179 9.87 2.69 -10.85
C ILE A 179 9.68 1.71 -12.01
N PHE A 180 10.77 1.13 -12.53
CA PHE A 180 10.68 0.17 -13.63
C PHE A 180 9.86 -1.06 -13.25
N LEU A 181 10.09 -1.63 -12.07
CA LEU A 181 9.33 -2.79 -11.59
C LEU A 181 7.84 -2.44 -11.41
N THR A 182 7.52 -1.28 -10.83
CA THR A 182 6.13 -0.83 -10.65
C THR A 182 5.43 -0.69 -12.00
N LEU A 183 6.14 -0.18 -13.01
CA LEU A 183 5.60 -0.03 -14.37
C LEU A 183 5.40 -1.39 -15.06
N LEU A 184 6.41 -2.26 -15.05
CA LEU A 184 6.33 -3.59 -15.67
C LEU A 184 5.26 -4.46 -15.02
N PHE A 185 5.04 -4.29 -13.73
CA PHE A 185 4.10 -5.11 -12.96
C PHE A 185 2.74 -4.44 -12.73
N THR A 186 2.47 -3.30 -13.37
CA THR A 186 1.21 -2.54 -13.23
C THR A 186 -0.04 -3.40 -13.44
N TYR A 187 -0.01 -4.43 -14.28
CA TYR A 187 -1.17 -5.29 -14.53
C TYR A 187 -1.17 -6.63 -13.77
N SER A 188 -0.12 -6.92 -12.99
CA SER A 188 0.08 -8.23 -12.35
C SER A 188 -1.08 -8.61 -11.44
N GLU A 189 -1.64 -7.64 -10.73
CA GLU A 189 -2.78 -7.85 -9.81
C GLU A 189 -4.02 -8.36 -10.56
N TYR A 190 -4.29 -7.84 -11.76
CA TYR A 190 -5.40 -8.32 -12.60
C TYR A 190 -5.15 -9.74 -13.08
N PHE A 191 -3.90 -10.10 -13.42
CA PHE A 191 -3.54 -11.48 -13.79
C PHE A 191 -3.69 -12.45 -12.62
N ILE A 192 -3.31 -12.04 -11.40
CA ILE A 192 -3.50 -12.83 -10.18
C ILE A 192 -4.99 -13.07 -9.92
N CYS A 193 -5.80 -12.01 -10.01
CA CYS A 193 -7.20 -12.07 -9.60
C CYS A 193 -8.16 -12.62 -10.67
N LEU A 194 -7.91 -12.37 -11.95
CA LEU A 194 -8.83 -12.75 -13.04
C LEU A 194 -8.42 -14.03 -13.77
N ASN A 195 -7.12 -14.29 -13.90
CA ASN A 195 -6.60 -15.41 -14.68
C ASN A 195 -6.09 -16.57 -13.81
N ASP A 196 -6.31 -16.50 -12.48
CA ASP A 196 -5.93 -17.54 -11.52
C ASP A 196 -4.44 -17.93 -11.59
N GLN A 197 -3.57 -16.99 -11.96
CA GLN A 197 -2.13 -17.20 -12.10
C GLN A 197 -1.39 -16.95 -10.78
N GLY A 198 -0.39 -17.77 -10.49
CA GLY A 198 0.53 -17.52 -9.36
C GLY A 198 1.38 -16.27 -9.58
N MET A 199 1.89 -15.68 -8.49
CA MET A 199 2.60 -14.39 -8.47
C MET A 199 3.61 -14.22 -9.62
N PHE A 200 4.59 -15.12 -9.75
CA PHE A 200 5.63 -15.01 -10.79
C PHE A 200 5.08 -15.09 -12.22
N LYS A 201 4.09 -15.96 -12.47
CA LYS A 201 3.47 -16.07 -13.80
C LYS A 201 2.72 -14.79 -14.14
N SER A 202 1.99 -14.23 -13.17
CA SER A 202 1.26 -12.96 -13.33
C SER A 202 2.20 -11.79 -13.58
N MET A 203 3.34 -11.74 -12.90
CA MET A 203 4.37 -10.71 -13.11
C MET A 203 4.97 -10.80 -14.52
N MET A 204 5.28 -12.01 -14.99
CA MET A 204 5.78 -12.23 -16.36
C MET A 204 4.72 -11.88 -17.41
N ALA A 205 3.46 -12.24 -17.17
CA ALA A 205 2.35 -11.89 -18.05
C ALA A 205 2.14 -10.37 -18.12
N SER A 206 2.21 -9.67 -16.98
CA SER A 206 2.17 -8.21 -16.90
C SER A 206 3.32 -7.58 -17.67
N SER A 207 4.56 -8.01 -17.41
CA SER A 207 5.75 -7.50 -18.08
C SER A 207 5.66 -7.70 -19.60
N SER A 208 5.28 -8.88 -20.04
CA SER A 208 5.06 -9.19 -21.46
C SER A 208 3.98 -8.30 -22.08
N MET A 209 2.87 -8.05 -21.37
CA MET A 209 1.80 -7.17 -21.82
C MET A 209 2.29 -5.72 -21.96
N VAL A 210 2.99 -5.20 -20.94
CA VAL A 210 3.53 -3.82 -20.94
C VAL A 210 4.56 -3.63 -22.05
N VAL A 211 5.48 -4.57 -22.24
CA VAL A 211 6.50 -4.47 -23.29
C VAL A 211 5.87 -4.51 -24.69
N ARG A 212 4.90 -5.40 -24.91
CA ARG A 212 4.21 -5.53 -26.21
C ARG A 212 3.31 -4.34 -26.53
N HIS A 213 2.71 -3.72 -25.51
CA HIS A 213 1.72 -2.64 -25.66
C HIS A 213 2.19 -1.36 -24.97
N TRP A 214 3.50 -1.09 -24.98
CA TRP A 214 4.09 0.01 -24.24
C TRP A 214 3.45 1.36 -24.62
N HIS A 215 3.12 1.57 -25.89
CA HIS A 215 2.42 2.77 -26.34
C HIS A 215 1.10 3.01 -25.58
N HIS A 216 0.29 1.97 -25.40
CA HIS A 216 -0.98 2.04 -24.67
C HIS A 216 -0.76 2.25 -23.17
N THR A 217 0.27 1.63 -22.59
CA THR A 217 0.58 1.76 -21.15
C THR A 217 1.17 3.12 -20.78
N PHE A 218 2.05 3.67 -21.62
CA PHE A 218 2.71 4.96 -21.35
C PHE A 218 1.88 6.16 -21.78
N PHE A 219 1.20 6.08 -22.92
CA PHE A 219 0.52 7.26 -23.50
C PHE A 219 -1.00 7.22 -23.35
N MET A 220 -1.58 6.09 -22.92
CA MET A 220 -3.04 5.89 -22.94
C MET A 220 -3.65 6.33 -24.29
N LEU A 221 -2.95 6.03 -25.39
CA LEU A 221 -3.38 6.20 -26.78
C LEU A 221 -3.80 4.86 -27.31
#